data_AF-M0JPE5-F1
#
_entry.id   AF-M0JPE5-F1
#
_cell.length_a   1.000
_cell.length_b   1.000
_cell.length_c   1.000
_cell.angle_alpha   90.00
_cell.angle_beta   90.00
_cell.angle_gamma   90.00
#
_symmetry.space_group_name_H-M   'P 1'
#
loop_
_entity.id
_entity.type
_entity.pdbx_description
1 polymer ?
#
loop_
_entity_poly.entity_id
_entity_poly.type
_entity_poly.pdbx_seq_one_letter_code
_entity_poly.pdbx_strand_id
1 'polypeptide(L)'
;MAALRDALIETMLLEEKQFRRQLPDLVETHQLRNVDSDTADESPTDILQSLDALTSGSVTPFERKTIRKMVRLGMAPLGLTLTGPAYQDNPVRYATQTFQEMTGYSLATLRGENLRLLQGPATNPDAIATLQEGIDIWERRTVELWNYRADGTRFRNRVTIVPLTGPDGSITNWLGVQKAIDTAED
;
A
#
# COMPACT_ATOMS: atom_id res chain seq x y z
N MET A 1 9.74 8.39 -11.89
CA MET A 1 8.76 7.44 -11.33
C MET A 1 9.35 6.47 -10.31
N ALA A 2 10.46 5.76 -10.61
CA ALA A 2 11.16 4.97 -9.59
C ALA A 2 11.56 5.81 -8.36
N ALA A 3 12.09 7.01 -8.58
CA ALA A 3 12.45 7.95 -7.52
C ALA A 3 11.31 8.26 -6.53
N LEU A 4 10.08 8.55 -7.02
CA LEU A 4 8.94 8.81 -6.15
C LEU A 4 8.53 7.56 -5.36
N ARG A 5 8.51 6.39 -5.98
CA ARG A 5 8.21 5.13 -5.29
C ARG A 5 9.21 4.90 -4.15
N ASP A 6 10.49 5.09 -4.42
CA ASP A 6 11.54 4.85 -3.44
C ASP A 6 11.45 5.87 -2.29
N ALA A 7 11.25 7.16 -2.60
CA ALA A 7 11.03 8.20 -1.60
C ALA A 7 9.78 7.96 -0.74
N LEU A 8 8.68 7.49 -1.33
CA LEU A 8 7.46 7.12 -0.60
C LEU A 8 7.69 5.93 0.34
N ILE A 9 8.37 4.88 -0.13
CA ILE A 9 8.72 3.72 0.69
C ILE A 9 9.60 4.16 1.86
N GLU A 10 10.69 4.88 1.59
CA GLU A 10 11.61 5.36 2.62
C GLU A 10 10.88 6.23 3.65
N THR A 11 10.04 7.15 3.19
CA THR A 11 9.22 8.01 4.07
C THR A 11 8.27 7.17 4.93
N MET A 12 7.61 6.15 4.36
CA MET A 12 6.70 5.26 5.09
C MET A 12 7.40 4.44 6.18
N LEU A 13 8.67 4.08 5.96
CA LEU A 13 9.49 3.33 6.91
C LEU A 13 10.01 4.20 8.07
N LEU A 14 9.90 5.53 7.98
CA LEU A 14 10.31 6.43 9.06
C LEU A 14 9.42 6.33 10.30
N GLU A 15 10.03 6.60 11.46
CA GLU A 15 9.30 6.82 12.70
C GLU A 15 8.40 8.07 12.61
N GLU A 16 7.33 8.13 13.40
CA GLU A 16 6.27 9.15 13.28
C GLU A 16 6.82 10.58 13.23
N LYS A 17 7.75 10.92 14.13
CA LYS A 17 8.36 12.25 14.19
C LYS A 17 9.18 12.58 12.94
N GLN A 18 9.89 11.59 12.39
CA GLN A 18 10.69 11.75 11.19
C GLN A 18 9.80 11.80 9.94
N PHE A 19 8.78 10.96 9.86
CA PHE A 19 7.75 10.99 8.82
C PHE A 19 7.13 12.37 8.71
N ARG A 20 6.64 12.95 9.83
CA ARG A 20 6.03 14.29 9.83
C ARG A 20 6.99 15.38 9.36
N ARG A 21 8.28 15.25 9.70
CA ARG A 21 9.32 16.19 9.27
C ARG A 21 9.64 16.05 7.78
N GLN A 22 9.62 14.83 7.23
CA GLN A 22 9.98 14.55 5.84
C GLN A 22 8.81 14.76 4.87
N LEU A 23 7.57 14.64 5.33
CA LEU A 23 6.38 14.69 4.49
C LEU A 23 6.27 16.01 3.67
N PRO A 24 6.50 17.21 4.22
CA PRO A 24 6.44 18.45 3.43
C PRO A 24 7.45 18.46 2.28
N ASP A 25 8.69 18.02 2.54
CA ASP A 25 9.76 17.95 1.55
C ASP A 25 9.43 16.93 0.44
N LEU A 26 8.85 15.78 0.80
CA LEU A 26 8.36 14.79 -0.16
C LEU A 26 7.27 15.38 -1.07
N VAL A 27 6.32 16.11 -0.47
CA VAL A 27 5.20 16.74 -1.19
C VAL A 27 5.70 17.81 -2.15
N GLU A 28 6.63 18.66 -1.70
CA GLU A 28 7.23 19.71 -2.52
C GLU A 28 8.07 19.12 -3.67
N THR A 29 9.03 18.25 -3.34
CA THR A 29 9.97 17.64 -4.30
C THR A 29 9.26 16.90 -5.44
N HIS A 30 8.16 16.21 -5.13
CA HIS A 30 7.41 15.43 -6.11
C HIS A 30 6.09 16.05 -6.55
N GLN A 31 5.82 17.29 -6.15
CA GLN A 31 4.62 18.06 -6.52
C GLN A 31 3.31 17.28 -6.24
N LEU A 32 3.20 16.71 -5.04
CA LEU A 32 2.06 15.88 -4.62
C LEU A 32 0.85 16.75 -4.25
N ARG A 33 0.22 17.38 -5.26
CA ARG A 33 -0.82 18.42 -5.08
C ARG A 33 -2.04 18.03 -4.23
N ASN A 34 -2.33 16.74 -4.13
CA ASN A 34 -3.50 16.21 -3.41
C ASN A 34 -3.13 15.57 -2.06
N VAL A 35 -1.86 15.65 -1.65
CA VAL A 35 -1.39 15.16 -0.35
C VAL A 35 -1.35 16.32 0.62
N ASP A 36 -2.11 16.22 1.71
CA ASP A 36 -2.08 17.22 2.76
C ASP A 36 -0.77 17.11 3.56
N SER A 37 0.10 18.10 3.37
CA SER A 37 1.37 18.23 4.09
C SER A 37 1.21 18.87 5.48
N ASP A 38 0.02 19.40 5.81
CA ASP A 38 -0.22 19.98 7.13
C ASP A 38 -0.30 18.86 8.17
N THR A 39 0.80 18.72 8.91
CA THR A 39 0.93 17.72 9.98
C THR A 39 0.39 18.21 11.32
N ALA A 40 -0.12 19.46 11.37
CA ALA A 40 -0.71 20.05 12.57
C ALA A 40 -2.16 19.59 12.80
N ASP A 41 -2.88 19.19 11.74
CA ASP A 41 -4.24 18.66 11.87
C ASP A 41 -4.21 17.19 12.34
N GLU A 42 -4.88 16.92 13.46
CA GLU A 42 -4.85 15.61 14.13
C GLU A 42 -5.78 14.57 13.50
N SER A 43 -6.61 14.91 12.52
CA SER A 43 -7.77 14.06 12.25
C SER A 43 -7.75 13.24 10.95
N PRO A 44 -7.03 12.10 10.92
CA PRO A 44 -7.54 10.88 10.30
C PRO A 44 -8.68 10.25 11.13
N THR A 45 -9.26 10.96 12.12
CA THR A 45 -10.12 10.38 13.15
C THR A 45 -11.35 9.74 12.55
N ASP A 46 -11.96 10.32 11.51
CA ASP A 46 -13.14 9.75 10.85
C ASP A 46 -12.81 8.45 10.10
N ILE A 47 -11.63 8.37 9.46
CA ILE A 47 -11.15 7.16 8.78
C ILE A 47 -10.80 6.09 9.82
N LEU A 48 -10.15 6.46 10.91
CA LEU A 48 -9.80 5.54 11.99
C LEU A 48 -11.02 5.07 12.78
N GLN A 49 -12.00 5.93 13.03
CA GLN A 49 -13.28 5.58 13.63
C GLN A 49 -14.07 4.66 12.73
N SER A 50 -14.07 4.90 11.41
CA SER A 50 -14.66 3.98 10.43
C SER A 50 -13.93 2.64 10.40
N LEU A 51 -12.59 2.65 10.53
CA LEU A 51 -11.81 1.41 10.64
C LEU A 51 -12.15 0.65 11.93
N ASP A 52 -12.26 1.35 13.06
CA ASP A 52 -12.61 0.77 14.37
C ASP A 52 -14.06 0.25 14.42
N ALA A 53 -14.99 0.92 13.74
CA ALA A 53 -16.41 0.53 13.67
C ALA A 53 -16.63 -0.74 12.83
N LEU A 54 -15.69 -1.07 11.94
CA LEU A 54 -15.83 -2.16 10.99
C LEU A 54 -15.09 -3.45 11.43
N THR A 55 -14.45 -3.48 12.60
CA THR A 55 -13.65 -4.64 13.05
C THR A 55 -14.48 -5.68 13.80
N SER A 56 -14.73 -6.82 13.16
CA SER A 56 -14.61 -8.11 13.85
C SER A 56 -13.14 -8.57 13.67
N GLY A 57 -12.27 -8.22 14.62
CA GLY A 57 -10.82 -8.52 14.61
C GLY A 57 -9.96 -7.27 14.70
N SER A 58 -9.30 -7.07 15.85
CA SER A 58 -8.65 -5.81 16.27
C SER A 58 -7.45 -5.41 15.39
N VAL A 59 -7.49 -4.20 14.82
CA VAL A 59 -6.30 -3.52 14.25
C VAL A 59 -5.28 -3.26 15.36
N THR A 60 -4.03 -3.70 15.16
CA THR A 60 -2.94 -3.52 16.14
C THR A 60 -2.48 -2.05 16.26
N PRO A 61 -1.81 -1.65 17.36
CA PRO A 61 -1.24 -0.31 17.48
C PRO A 61 -0.25 0.03 16.34
N PHE A 62 0.53 -0.96 15.90
CA PHE A 62 1.46 -0.81 14.78
C PHE A 62 0.74 -0.54 13.46
N GLU A 63 -0.28 -1.33 13.15
CA GLU A 63 -1.12 -1.13 11.96
C GLU A 63 -1.81 0.23 12.01
N ARG A 64 -2.35 0.65 13.16
CA ARG A 64 -2.99 1.96 13.35
C ARG A 64 -2.04 3.12 13.04
N LYS A 65 -0.79 3.06 13.54
CA LYS A 65 0.26 4.07 13.25
C LYS A 65 0.60 4.10 11.76
N THR A 66 0.73 2.94 11.13
CA THR A 66 1.05 2.83 9.70
C THR A 66 -0.09 3.36 8.83
N ILE A 67 -1.34 3.02 9.16
CA ILE A 67 -2.53 3.50 8.46
C ILE A 67 -2.64 5.02 8.55
N ARG A 68 -2.37 5.63 9.72
CA ARG A 68 -2.33 7.10 9.85
C ARG A 68 -1.40 7.77 8.85
N LYS A 69 -0.20 7.19 8.62
CA LYS A 69 0.74 7.68 7.61
C LYS A 69 0.19 7.51 6.19
N MET A 70 -0.40 6.35 5.89
CA MET A 70 -0.99 6.06 4.57
C MET A 70 -2.18 6.96 4.23
N VAL A 71 -3.02 7.31 5.21
CA VAL A 71 -4.15 8.23 5.02
C VAL A 71 -3.67 9.57 4.46
N ARG A 72 -2.59 10.13 5.03
CA ARG A 72 -2.01 11.40 4.56
C ARG A 72 -1.52 11.28 3.10
N LEU A 73 -1.00 10.13 2.73
CA LEU A 73 -0.55 9.82 1.37
C LEU A 73 -1.65 9.25 0.47
N GLY A 74 -2.92 9.30 0.89
CA GLY A 74 -4.03 8.57 0.25
C GLY A 74 -4.27 8.90 -1.21
N MET A 75 -3.87 10.11 -1.63
CA MET A 75 -4.00 10.65 -2.98
C MET A 75 -2.66 10.84 -3.70
N ALA A 76 -1.56 10.28 -3.16
CA ALA A 76 -0.30 10.22 -3.88
C ALA A 76 -0.50 9.42 -5.18
N PRO A 77 0.26 9.69 -6.27
CA PRO A 77 0.02 9.07 -7.58
C PRO A 77 0.45 7.58 -7.66
N LEU A 78 0.62 6.93 -6.51
CA LEU A 78 0.89 5.50 -6.30
C LEU A 78 -0.15 4.96 -5.32
N GLY A 79 -0.74 3.80 -5.63
CA GLY A 79 -1.56 3.07 -4.67
C GLY A 79 -0.68 2.51 -3.56
N LEU A 80 -1.11 2.64 -2.32
CA LEU A 80 -0.49 2.00 -1.15
C LEU A 80 -1.47 1.02 -0.49
N THR A 81 -0.95 -0.13 -0.07
CA THR A 81 -1.68 -1.15 0.70
C THR A 81 -0.89 -1.59 1.93
N LEU A 82 -1.58 -1.78 3.06
CA LEU A 82 -1.05 -2.46 4.23
C LEU A 82 -1.70 -3.84 4.31
N THR A 83 -0.90 -4.90 4.34
CA THR A 83 -1.40 -6.26 4.56
C THR A 83 -0.90 -6.80 5.89
N GLY A 84 -1.63 -7.79 6.42
CA GLY A 84 -1.28 -8.56 7.58
C GLY A 84 -0.16 -9.58 7.31
N PRO A 85 0.02 -10.55 8.23
CA PRO A 85 1.16 -11.45 8.20
C PRO A 85 1.03 -12.51 7.12
N ALA A 86 2.17 -12.96 6.60
CA ALA A 86 2.24 -13.98 5.57
C ALA A 86 1.61 -15.31 6.01
N TYR A 87 1.76 -15.71 7.28
CA TYR A 87 1.17 -16.93 7.83
C TYR A 87 -0.37 -16.86 7.97
N GLN A 88 -1.00 -15.69 7.77
CA GLN A 88 -2.45 -15.53 7.68
C GLN A 88 -2.90 -15.17 6.26
N ASP A 89 -2.09 -15.51 5.25
CA ASP A 89 -2.41 -15.26 3.86
C ASP A 89 -2.40 -13.77 3.46
N ASN A 90 -1.55 -12.95 4.09
CA ASN A 90 -1.39 -11.51 3.81
C ASN A 90 -2.72 -10.75 3.62
N PRO A 91 -3.64 -10.80 4.61
CA PRO A 91 -4.96 -10.21 4.47
C PRO A 91 -4.83 -8.69 4.44
N VAL A 92 -5.48 -8.00 3.49
CA VAL A 92 -5.45 -6.54 3.42
C VAL A 92 -6.04 -5.95 4.70
N ARG A 93 -5.28 -5.04 5.33
CA ARG A 93 -5.70 -4.24 6.48
C ARG A 93 -6.22 -2.88 6.04
N TYR A 94 -5.54 -2.27 5.06
CA TYR A 94 -5.89 -0.96 4.53
C TYR A 94 -5.41 -0.78 3.09
N ALA A 95 -6.15 0.04 2.34
CA ALA A 95 -5.81 0.47 0.99
C ALA A 95 -6.16 1.95 0.82
N THR A 96 -5.21 2.70 0.26
CA THR A 96 -5.38 4.14 -0.04
C THR A 96 -6.44 4.40 -1.10
N GLN A 97 -6.93 5.64 -1.19
CA GLN A 97 -7.92 6.03 -2.18
C GLN A 97 -7.40 5.81 -3.61
N THR A 98 -6.15 6.20 -3.92
CA THR A 98 -5.56 5.94 -5.24
C THR A 98 -5.52 4.46 -5.60
N PHE A 99 -5.30 3.56 -4.63
CA PHE A 99 -5.36 2.12 -4.90
C PHE A 99 -6.78 1.66 -5.24
N GLN A 100 -7.77 2.15 -4.50
CA GLN A 100 -9.18 1.82 -4.74
C GLN A 100 -9.64 2.31 -6.11
N GLU A 101 -9.32 3.56 -6.48
CA GLU A 101 -9.63 4.13 -7.80
C GLU A 101 -8.93 3.37 -8.93
N MET A 102 -7.64 3.03 -8.74
CA MET A 102 -6.86 2.30 -9.74
C MET A 102 -7.42 0.90 -10.03
N THR A 103 -7.93 0.21 -9.00
CA THR A 103 -8.36 -1.19 -9.08
C THR A 103 -9.87 -1.36 -9.22
N GLY A 104 -10.66 -0.34 -8.91
CA GLY A 104 -12.12 -0.39 -8.85
C GLY A 104 -12.67 -1.14 -7.62
N TYR A 105 -11.82 -1.62 -6.70
CA TYR A 105 -12.27 -2.28 -5.49
C TYR A 105 -12.41 -1.30 -4.33
N SER A 106 -13.52 -1.38 -3.61
CA SER A 106 -13.71 -0.63 -2.36
C SER A 106 -12.83 -1.19 -1.24
N LEU A 107 -12.47 -0.36 -0.26
CA LEU A 107 -11.79 -0.82 0.95
C LEU A 107 -12.57 -1.92 1.68
N ALA A 108 -13.91 -1.84 1.68
CA ALA A 108 -14.77 -2.84 2.32
C ALA A 108 -14.64 -4.22 1.65
N THR A 109 -14.47 -4.26 0.33
CA THR A 109 -14.24 -5.50 -0.43
C THR A 109 -12.82 -6.02 -0.27
N LEU A 110 -11.83 -5.12 -0.22
CA LEU A 110 -10.43 -5.52 -0.13
C LEU A 110 -10.08 -6.08 1.25
N ARG A 111 -10.66 -5.52 2.32
CA ARG A 111 -10.24 -5.85 3.68
C ARG A 111 -10.47 -7.32 4.03
N GLY A 112 -9.42 -7.96 4.54
CA GLY A 112 -9.43 -9.38 4.88
C GLY A 112 -9.03 -10.30 3.71
N GLU A 113 -9.10 -9.79 2.48
CA GLU A 113 -8.74 -10.56 1.28
C GLU A 113 -7.24 -10.50 1.00
N ASN A 114 -6.76 -11.47 0.23
CA ASN A 114 -5.41 -11.45 -0.33
C ASN A 114 -5.41 -10.77 -1.72
N LEU A 115 -4.43 -9.91 -1.99
CA LEU A 115 -4.33 -9.16 -3.25
C LEU A 115 -4.14 -10.02 -4.51
N ARG A 116 -3.98 -11.34 -4.39
CA ARG A 116 -4.12 -12.27 -5.53
C ARG A 116 -5.48 -12.14 -6.22
N LEU A 117 -6.49 -11.55 -5.57
CA LEU A 117 -7.78 -11.21 -6.18
C LEU A 117 -7.64 -10.36 -7.46
N LEU A 118 -6.53 -9.62 -7.61
CA LEU A 118 -6.22 -8.84 -8.81
C LEU A 118 -5.61 -9.67 -9.95
N GLN A 119 -5.28 -10.93 -9.71
CA GLN A 119 -4.64 -11.81 -10.71
C GLN A 119 -5.69 -12.40 -11.65
N GLY A 120 -5.27 -12.76 -12.86
CA GLY A 120 -6.15 -13.37 -13.86
C GLY A 120 -5.35 -14.06 -14.97
N PRO A 121 -5.99 -14.41 -16.09
CA PRO A 121 -5.41 -15.31 -17.09
C PRO A 121 -4.07 -14.87 -17.69
N ALA A 122 -3.84 -13.56 -17.83
CA ALA A 122 -2.59 -13.02 -18.38
C ALA A 122 -1.53 -12.71 -17.31
N THR A 123 -1.81 -12.95 -16.03
CA THR A 123 -0.85 -12.70 -14.96
C THR A 123 0.35 -13.62 -15.08
N ASN A 124 1.56 -13.06 -15.13
CA ASN A 124 2.79 -13.83 -15.26
C ASN A 124 3.08 -14.62 -13.96
N PRO A 125 3.13 -15.97 -13.99
CA PRO A 125 3.43 -16.78 -12.82
C PRO A 125 4.85 -16.55 -12.27
N ASP A 126 5.83 -16.22 -13.11
CA ASP A 126 7.21 -15.97 -12.65
C ASP A 126 7.31 -14.68 -11.81
N ALA A 127 6.51 -13.67 -12.17
CA ALA A 127 6.39 -12.44 -11.38
C ALA A 127 5.72 -12.70 -10.03
N ILE A 128 4.72 -13.60 -9.99
CA ILE A 128 4.10 -14.06 -8.74
C ILE A 128 5.14 -14.80 -7.88
N ALA A 129 5.90 -15.73 -8.47
CA ALA A 129 6.93 -16.48 -7.78
C ALA A 129 8.00 -15.55 -7.18
N THR A 130 8.40 -14.51 -7.90
CA THR A 130 9.35 -13.49 -7.39
C THR A 130 8.78 -12.72 -6.19
N LEU A 131 7.48 -12.40 -6.19
CA LEU A 131 6.83 -11.77 -5.04
C LEU A 131 6.75 -12.74 -3.84
N GLN A 132 6.41 -14.01 -4.09
CA GLN A 132 6.37 -15.03 -3.05
C GLN A 132 7.74 -15.24 -2.42
N GLU A 133 8.79 -15.32 -3.24
CA GLU A 133 10.17 -15.44 -2.76
C GLU A 133 10.52 -14.26 -1.84
N GLY A 134 10.17 -13.02 -2.24
CA GLY A 134 10.36 -11.84 -1.39
C GLY A 134 9.66 -11.95 -0.04
N ILE A 135 8.46 -12.53 -0.02
CA ILE A 135 7.72 -12.81 1.22
C ILE A 135 8.46 -13.82 2.10
N ASP A 136 8.96 -14.90 1.49
CA ASP A 136 9.60 -16.01 2.18
C ASP A 136 10.94 -15.61 2.80
N ILE A 137 11.72 -14.76 2.13
CA ILE A 137 13.05 -14.30 2.60
C ILE A 137 13.00 -12.94 3.30
N TRP A 138 11.81 -12.37 3.48
CA TRP A 138 11.61 -11.04 4.06
C TRP A 138 12.38 -9.93 3.36
N GLU A 139 12.37 -9.92 2.03
CA GLU A 139 13.03 -8.90 1.24
C GLU A 139 12.06 -8.09 0.39
N ARG A 140 12.47 -6.84 0.14
CA ARG A 140 11.80 -5.99 -0.84
C ARG A 140 11.93 -6.62 -2.24
N ARG A 141 10.80 -6.76 -2.93
CA ARG A 141 10.76 -7.17 -4.34
C ARG A 141 9.90 -6.20 -5.15
N THR A 142 10.31 -5.94 -6.39
CA THR A 142 9.53 -5.17 -7.36
C THR A 142 9.36 -6.01 -8.61
N VAL A 143 8.14 -6.13 -9.10
CA VAL A 143 7.83 -6.81 -10.36
C VAL A 143 6.82 -6.01 -11.17
N GLU A 144 6.67 -6.41 -12.43
CA GLU A 144 5.57 -5.97 -13.29
C GLU A 144 4.77 -7.19 -13.73
N LEU A 145 3.45 -7.09 -13.61
CA LEU A 145 2.54 -8.14 -14.04
C LEU A 145 1.23 -7.54 -14.55
N TRP A 146 0.47 -8.35 -15.29
CA TRP A 146 -0.91 -8.04 -15.60
C TRP A 146 -1.78 -8.29 -14.37
N ASN A 147 -2.57 -7.28 -14.00
CA ASN A 147 -3.66 -7.40 -13.06
C ASN A 147 -4.98 -7.01 -13.71
N TYR A 148 -6.07 -7.29 -13.01
CA TYR A 148 -7.44 -7.06 -13.43
C TYR A 148 -8.15 -6.19 -12.39
N ARG A 149 -8.89 -5.21 -12.87
CA ARG A 149 -9.76 -4.37 -12.04
C ARG A 149 -11.05 -5.12 -11.69
N ALA A 150 -11.84 -4.56 -10.80
CA ALA A 150 -13.12 -5.13 -10.38
C ALA A 150 -14.11 -5.34 -11.55
N ASP A 151 -14.02 -4.54 -12.60
CA ASP A 151 -14.81 -4.64 -13.83
C ASP A 151 -14.24 -5.66 -14.85
N GLY A 152 -13.12 -6.32 -14.52
CA GLY A 152 -12.41 -7.24 -15.40
C GLY A 152 -11.45 -6.54 -16.38
N THR A 153 -11.34 -5.22 -16.37
CA THR A 153 -10.41 -4.50 -17.24
C THR A 153 -8.98 -4.79 -16.82
N ARG A 154 -8.17 -5.27 -17.77
CA ARG A 154 -6.76 -5.58 -17.55
C ARG A 154 -5.92 -4.30 -17.49
N PHE A 155 -4.90 -4.29 -16.63
CA PHE A 155 -3.88 -3.23 -16.57
C PHE A 155 -2.52 -3.77 -16.13
N ARG A 156 -1.45 -3.12 -16.57
CA ARG A 156 -0.10 -3.47 -16.15
C ARG A 156 0.19 -2.82 -14.80
N ASN A 157 0.43 -3.64 -13.79
CA ASN A 157 0.75 -3.21 -12.44
C ASN A 157 2.24 -3.38 -12.17
N ARG A 158 2.95 -2.28 -11.89
CA ARG A 158 4.25 -2.34 -11.22
C ARG A 158 4.01 -2.31 -9.72
N VAL A 159 4.26 -3.43 -9.08
CA VAL A 159 4.07 -3.60 -7.63
C VAL A 159 5.42 -3.77 -6.95
N THR A 160 5.58 -3.10 -5.82
CA THR A 160 6.68 -3.31 -4.89
C THR A 160 6.12 -3.74 -3.55
N ILE A 161 6.63 -4.84 -3.00
CA ILE A 161 6.34 -5.28 -1.63
C ILE A 161 7.54 -4.96 -0.75
N VAL A 162 7.27 -4.52 0.47
CA VAL A 162 8.29 -4.17 1.46
C VAL A 162 7.86 -4.75 2.81
N PRO A 163 8.71 -5.56 3.46
CA PRO A 163 8.41 -6.06 4.80
C PRO A 163 8.40 -4.90 5.79
N LEU A 164 7.47 -4.93 6.75
CA LEU A 164 7.40 -3.96 7.83
C LEU A 164 7.76 -4.63 9.15
N THR A 165 8.85 -4.17 9.76
CA THR A 165 9.31 -4.63 11.07
C THR A 165 8.50 -3.95 12.17
N GLY A 166 7.83 -4.77 12.98
CA GLY A 166 7.09 -4.35 14.16
C GLY A 166 8.03 -3.97 15.33
N PRO A 167 7.47 -3.45 16.44
CA PRO A 167 8.24 -2.98 17.59
C PRO A 167 9.08 -4.06 18.29
N ASP A 168 8.70 -5.33 18.15
CA ASP A 168 9.40 -6.49 18.71
C ASP A 168 10.47 -7.07 17.77
N GLY A 169 10.70 -6.42 16.62
CA GLY A 169 11.64 -6.89 15.61
C GLY A 169 11.07 -7.94 14.65
N SER A 170 9.82 -8.38 14.83
CA SER A 170 9.17 -9.35 13.95
C SER A 170 8.54 -8.68 12.72
N ILE A 171 8.46 -9.41 11.60
CA ILE A 171 7.81 -8.93 10.38
C ILE A 171 6.39 -9.51 10.33
N THR A 172 5.41 -8.69 10.72
CA THR A 172 3.99 -9.10 10.79
C THR A 172 3.14 -8.47 9.69
N ASN A 173 3.69 -7.51 8.94
CA ASN A 173 2.94 -6.74 7.97
C ASN A 173 3.79 -6.42 6.75
N TRP A 174 3.11 -6.07 5.66
CA TRP A 174 3.76 -5.68 4.41
C TRP A 174 3.16 -4.40 3.87
N LEU A 175 4.03 -3.53 3.35
CA LEU A 175 3.66 -2.39 2.54
C LEU A 175 3.69 -2.81 1.06
N GLY A 176 2.57 -2.65 0.37
CA GLY A 176 2.50 -2.69 -1.09
C GLY A 176 2.49 -1.27 -1.66
N VAL A 177 3.26 -1.06 -2.72
CA VAL A 177 3.26 0.19 -3.50
C VAL A 177 3.03 -0.16 -4.97
N GLN A 178 1.93 0.32 -5.53
CA GLN A 178 1.45 -0.05 -6.85
C GLN A 178 1.34 1.15 -7.77
N LYS A 179 1.64 0.92 -9.05
CA LYS A 179 1.39 1.88 -10.13
C LYS A 179 0.82 1.14 -11.32
N ALA A 180 -0.36 1.56 -11.76
CA ALA A 180 -0.81 1.30 -13.12
C ALA A 180 0.17 1.99 -14.08
N ILE A 181 0.84 1.18 -14.89
CA ILE A 181 1.67 1.66 -15.99
C ILE A 181 0.78 1.57 -17.23
N ASP A 182 0.48 2.73 -17.79
CA ASP A 182 -0.10 2.78 -19.12
C ASP A 182 0.95 2.24 -20.09
N THR A 183 0.66 1.11 -20.72
CA THR A 183 1.28 0.80 -22.00
C THR A 183 0.67 1.79 -22.96
N ALA A 184 1.39 2.87 -23.28
CA ALA A 184 1.11 3.63 -24.48
C ALA A 184 1.13 2.63 -25.64
N GLU A 185 -0.08 2.31 -26.12
CA GLU A 185 -0.47 1.66 -27.38
C GLU A 185 0.23 0.34 -27.75
N ASP A 186 -0.58 -0.65 -28.16
CA ASP A 186 -0.12 -1.80 -28.94
C ASP A 186 0.52 -1.35 -30.27
#